data_AF-A0A532TLW3-F1
#
_entry.id   AF-A0A532TLW3-F1
#
_cell.length_a   1.000
_cell.length_b   1.000
_cell.length_c   1.000
_cell.angle_alpha   90.00
_cell.angle_beta   90.00
_cell.angle_gamma   90.00
#
_symmetry.space_group_name_H-M   'P 1'
#
loop_
_entity.id
_entity.type
_entity.pdbx_description
1 polymer ?
#
loop_
_entity_poly.entity_id
_entity_poly.type
_entity_poly.pdbx_seq_one_letter_code
_entity_poly.pdbx_strand_id
1 'polypeptide(L)'
;MSYKIIDSLCYVPTEEVFVDLLVSLPPQMTRYLKDVFGPRVAPLLGITSDELYKIKSTLSTFELKKAIKPYLPKIRKLTMSVEKFVELLNKMGVEKAVIFNLDEETPSGIAGLPNDYYAEIVRQFPDKFIGFAGIDP
;
A
#
# COMPACT_ATOMS: atom_id res chain seq x y z
N MET A 1 2.96 -27.18 17.83
CA MET A 1 2.95 -25.77 18.28
C MET A 1 2.44 -24.92 17.13
N SER A 2 1.43 -24.08 17.36
CA SER A 2 1.04 -23.05 16.40
C SER A 2 1.93 -21.84 16.63
N TYR A 3 2.55 -21.32 15.56
CA TYR A 3 3.35 -20.10 15.65
C TYR A 3 2.45 -18.88 15.63
N LYS A 4 2.81 -17.84 16.39
CA LYS A 4 2.15 -16.54 16.32
C LYS A 4 2.71 -15.76 15.13
N ILE A 5 1.84 -15.31 14.23
CA ILE A 5 2.24 -14.52 13.06
C ILE A 5 1.96 -13.05 13.34
N ILE A 6 2.98 -12.19 13.18
CA ILE A 6 2.86 -10.74 13.28
C ILE A 6 3.24 -10.15 11.92
N ASP A 7 2.32 -9.40 11.32
CA ASP A 7 2.63 -8.58 10.16
C ASP A 7 3.22 -7.25 10.66
N SER A 8 4.50 -7.03 10.40
CA SER A 8 5.23 -5.84 10.85
C SER A 8 5.21 -4.69 9.85
N LEU A 9 4.64 -4.91 8.65
CA LEU A 9 4.58 -3.92 7.58
C LEU A 9 3.21 -3.99 6.90
N CYS A 10 2.16 -3.63 7.63
CA CYS A 10 0.79 -3.80 7.18
C CYS A 10 0.21 -2.50 6.62
N TYR A 11 0.04 -2.45 5.31
CA TYR A 11 -0.60 -1.32 4.62
C TYR A 11 -2.12 -1.44 4.67
N VAL A 12 -2.80 -0.37 5.10
CA VAL A 12 -4.27 -0.32 5.05
C VAL A 12 -4.74 -0.31 3.58
N PRO A 13 -5.83 -1.01 3.22
CA PRO A 13 -6.20 -1.23 1.83
C PRO A 13 -7.04 -0.08 1.25
N THR A 14 -6.51 1.15 1.32
CA THR A 14 -7.15 2.38 0.83
C THR A 14 -6.56 2.81 -0.52
N GLU A 15 -7.28 3.66 -1.26
CA GLU A 15 -6.81 4.16 -2.56
C GLU A 15 -5.52 4.96 -2.41
N GLU A 16 -5.45 5.80 -1.38
CA GLU A 16 -4.31 6.65 -1.05
C GLU A 16 -3.05 5.81 -0.87
N VAL A 17 -3.13 4.75 -0.05
CA VAL A 17 -1.98 3.87 0.23
C VAL A 17 -1.60 3.03 -0.98
N PHE A 18 -2.56 2.53 -1.76
CA PHE A 18 -2.24 1.80 -2.99
C PHE A 18 -1.58 2.69 -4.04
N VAL A 19 -2.05 3.93 -4.20
CA VAL A 19 -1.42 4.89 -5.10
C VAL A 19 -0.02 5.22 -4.59
N ASP A 20 0.13 5.49 -3.30
CA ASP A 20 1.44 5.75 -2.70
C ASP A 20 2.44 4.62 -3.00
N LEU A 21 2.10 3.37 -2.66
CA LEU A 21 2.96 2.21 -2.93
C LEU A 21 3.36 2.09 -4.41
N LEU A 22 2.48 2.53 -5.31
CA LEU A 22 2.77 2.59 -6.74
C LEU A 22 3.70 3.76 -7.11
N VAL A 23 3.65 4.91 -6.46
CA VAL A 23 4.50 6.06 -6.80
C VAL A 23 5.80 6.15 -6.00
N SER A 24 5.79 5.73 -4.73
CA SER A 24 6.85 5.98 -3.75
C SER A 24 8.01 4.99 -3.84
N LEU A 25 7.81 3.85 -4.51
CA LEU A 25 8.87 2.85 -4.69
C LEU A 25 10.05 3.43 -5.47
N PRO A 26 11.25 3.52 -4.86
CA PRO A 26 12.37 4.22 -5.47
C PRO A 26 12.90 3.52 -6.73
N PRO A 27 13.41 4.27 -7.72
CA PRO A 27 14.05 3.69 -8.90
C PRO A 27 15.23 2.78 -8.57
N GLN A 28 15.93 2.99 -7.43
CA GLN A 28 17.04 2.13 -7.02
C GLN A 28 16.58 0.71 -6.65
N MET A 29 15.29 0.50 -6.41
CA MET A 29 14.67 -0.81 -6.21
C MET A 29 14.24 -1.46 -7.53
N THR A 30 14.84 -1.10 -8.67
CA THR A 30 14.42 -1.53 -10.02
C THR A 30 14.33 -3.05 -10.20
N ARG A 31 15.23 -3.82 -9.57
CA ARG A 31 15.18 -5.30 -9.57
C ARG A 31 14.02 -5.82 -8.72
N TYR A 32 13.80 -5.26 -7.54
CA TYR A 32 12.63 -5.60 -6.72
C TYR A 32 11.32 -5.25 -7.44
N LEU A 33 11.29 -4.11 -8.13
CA LEU A 33 10.17 -3.68 -8.97
C LEU A 33 9.90 -4.67 -10.09
N LYS A 34 10.93 -5.13 -10.80
CA LYS A 34 10.77 -6.05 -11.94
C LYS A 34 10.46 -7.49 -11.52
N ASP A 35 11.15 -7.98 -10.49
CA ASP A 35 11.21 -9.42 -10.18
C ASP A 35 10.28 -9.83 -9.04
N VAL A 36 9.87 -8.90 -8.17
CA VAL A 36 9.08 -9.21 -6.96
C VAL A 36 7.75 -8.47 -6.92
N PHE A 37 7.78 -7.14 -7.02
CA PHE A 37 6.58 -6.30 -6.90
C PHE A 37 5.74 -6.31 -8.18
N GLY A 38 6.36 -6.09 -9.33
CA GLY A 38 5.71 -6.00 -10.63
C GLY A 38 4.90 -7.23 -11.02
N PRO A 39 5.42 -8.47 -10.89
CA PRO A 39 4.67 -9.68 -11.24
C PRO A 39 3.41 -9.88 -10.39
N ARG A 40 3.35 -9.30 -9.19
CA ARG A 40 2.20 -9.40 -8.28
C ARG A 40 1.17 -8.29 -8.53
N VAL A 41 1.63 -7.08 -8.80
CA VAL A 41 0.78 -5.88 -8.87
C VAL A 41 0.34 -5.55 -10.29
N ALA A 42 1.21 -5.71 -11.28
CA ALA A 42 0.89 -5.37 -12.67
C ALA A 42 -0.36 -6.10 -13.22
N PRO A 43 -0.56 -7.41 -12.96
CA PRO A 43 -1.77 -8.10 -13.42
C PRO A 43 -3.06 -7.51 -12.83
N LEU A 44 -3.01 -7.02 -11.59
CA LEU A 44 -4.14 -6.38 -10.91
C LEU A 44 -4.52 -5.03 -11.56
N LEU A 45 -3.53 -4.36 -12.16
CA LEU A 45 -3.72 -3.15 -12.97
C LEU A 45 -4.06 -3.48 -14.44
N GLY A 46 -4.06 -4.76 -14.81
CA GLY A 46 -4.26 -5.24 -16.18
C GLY A 46 -3.19 -4.76 -17.15
N ILE A 47 -1.94 -4.71 -16.68
CA ILE A 47 -0.73 -4.48 -17.47
C ILE A 47 0.30 -5.57 -17.16
N THR A 48 1.35 -5.65 -17.96
CA THR A 48 2.49 -6.55 -17.74
C THR A 48 3.47 -5.97 -16.72
N SER A 49 4.27 -6.84 -16.10
CA SER A 49 5.35 -6.41 -15.18
C SER A 49 6.35 -5.49 -15.89
N ASP A 50 6.67 -5.78 -17.16
CA ASP A 50 7.59 -4.96 -17.96
C ASP A 50 7.01 -3.58 -18.29
N GLU A 51 5.71 -3.47 -18.56
CA GLU A 51 5.05 -2.17 -18.73
C GLU A 51 5.09 -1.35 -17.45
N LEU A 52 4.77 -1.95 -16.30
CA LEU A 52 4.84 -1.28 -15.00
C LEU A 52 6.28 -0.84 -14.67
N TYR A 53 7.26 -1.70 -14.94
CA TYR A 53 8.68 -1.40 -14.79
C TYR A 53 9.10 -0.22 -15.67
N LYS A 54 8.71 -0.21 -16.94
CA LYS A 54 9.04 0.85 -17.90
C LYS A 54 8.45 2.18 -17.43
N ILE A 55 7.16 2.20 -17.09
CA ILE A 55 6.46 3.37 -16.56
C ILE A 55 7.19 3.96 -15.35
N LYS A 56 7.63 3.12 -14.40
CA LYS A 56 8.35 3.57 -13.19
C LYS A 56 9.79 4.01 -13.41
N SER A 57 10.50 3.36 -14.33
CA SER A 57 11.93 3.63 -14.55
C SER A 57 12.18 4.84 -15.45
N THR A 58 11.18 5.27 -16.22
CA THR A 58 11.35 6.36 -17.20
C THR A 58 10.64 7.66 -16.84
N LEU A 59 9.64 7.62 -15.95
CA LEU A 59 8.83 8.79 -15.62
C LEU A 59 9.26 9.40 -14.30
N SER A 60 9.26 10.74 -14.24
CA SER A 60 9.29 11.45 -12.97
C SER A 60 8.04 11.16 -12.14
N THR A 61 8.09 11.41 -10.83
CA THR A 61 6.94 11.24 -9.93
C THR A 61 5.67 11.96 -10.41
N PHE A 62 5.82 13.16 -10.97
CA PHE A 62 4.72 13.95 -11.52
C PHE A 62 4.11 13.33 -12.79
N GLU A 63 4.95 12.81 -13.68
CA GLU A 63 4.51 12.13 -14.90
C GLU A 63 3.89 10.78 -14.57
N LEU A 64 4.45 10.07 -13.60
CA LEU A 64 3.94 8.81 -13.08
C LEU A 64 2.53 8.99 -12.55
N LYS A 65 2.27 10.04 -11.74
CA LYS A 65 0.91 10.38 -11.29
C LYS A 65 -0.09 10.49 -12.44
N LYS A 66 0.28 11.16 -13.54
CA LYS A 66 -0.58 11.26 -14.73
C LYS A 66 -0.76 9.92 -15.42
N ALA A 67 0.31 9.13 -15.54
CA ALA A 67 0.30 7.81 -16.15
C ALA A 67 -0.53 6.78 -15.35
N ILE A 68 -0.66 6.94 -14.02
CA ILE A 68 -1.46 6.02 -13.21
C ILE A 68 -2.97 6.31 -13.30
N LYS A 69 -3.39 7.53 -13.68
CA LYS A 69 -4.82 7.93 -13.73
C LYS A 69 -5.74 6.94 -14.45
N PRO A 70 -5.39 6.37 -15.62
CA PRO A 70 -6.23 5.38 -16.30
C PRO A 70 -6.45 4.08 -15.49
N TYR A 71 -5.56 3.77 -14.54
CA TYR A 71 -5.64 2.59 -13.69
C TYR A 71 -6.37 2.83 -12.36
N LEU A 72 -6.70 4.08 -11.99
CA LEU A 72 -7.43 4.39 -10.75
C LEU A 72 -8.72 3.58 -10.59
N PRO A 73 -9.57 3.38 -11.64
CA PRO A 73 -10.76 2.54 -11.51
C PRO A 73 -10.45 1.07 -11.16
N LYS A 74 -9.28 0.56 -11.58
CA LYS A 74 -8.83 -0.79 -11.23
C LYS A 74 -8.24 -0.81 -9.82
N ILE A 75 -7.46 0.20 -9.45
CA ILE A 75 -6.91 0.38 -8.09
C ILE A 75 -8.04 0.39 -7.06
N ARG A 76 -9.11 1.15 -7.32
CA ARG A 76 -10.30 1.20 -6.45
C ARG A 76 -10.92 -0.18 -6.21
N LYS A 77 -10.89 -1.07 -7.20
CA LYS A 77 -11.41 -2.44 -7.04
C LYS A 77 -10.51 -3.33 -6.16
N LEU A 78 -9.27 -2.92 -5.91
CA LEU A 78 -8.33 -3.60 -5.01
C LEU A 78 -8.43 -3.09 -3.57
N THR A 79 -9.12 -1.96 -3.35
CA THR A 79 -9.41 -1.45 -2.01
C THR A 79 -10.51 -2.26 -1.35
N MET A 80 -10.54 -2.25 -0.01
CA MET A 80 -11.61 -2.87 0.76
C MET A 80 -11.84 -2.13 2.06
N SER A 81 -12.97 -2.38 2.71
CA SER A 81 -13.21 -1.85 4.05
C SER A 81 -12.27 -2.49 5.06
N VAL A 82 -12.02 -1.80 6.18
CA VAL A 82 -11.12 -2.28 7.24
C VAL A 82 -11.63 -3.59 7.84
N GLU A 83 -12.95 -3.78 7.96
CA GLU A 83 -13.58 -5.00 8.46
C GLU A 83 -13.22 -6.21 7.58
N LYS A 84 -13.39 -6.07 6.26
CA LYS A 84 -13.03 -7.13 5.29
C LYS A 84 -11.53 -7.43 5.32
N PHE A 85 -10.72 -6.41 5.56
CA PHE A 85 -9.28 -6.59 5.70
C PHE A 85 -8.92 -7.37 6.96
N VAL A 86 -9.57 -7.09 8.09
CA VAL A 86 -9.42 -7.86 9.33
C VAL A 86 -9.84 -9.32 9.13
N GLU A 87 -10.94 -9.58 8.41
CA GLU A 87 -11.35 -10.94 8.04
C GLU A 87 -10.27 -11.67 7.22
N LEU A 88 -9.63 -10.98 6.27
CA LEU A 88 -8.54 -11.53 5.47
C LEU A 88 -7.32 -11.86 6.34
N LEU A 89 -6.91 -10.94 7.22
CA LEU A 89 -5.80 -11.15 8.17
C LEU A 89 -6.07 -12.34 9.09
N ASN A 90 -7.31 -12.47 9.59
CA ASN A 90 -7.72 -13.61 10.42
C ASN A 90 -7.65 -14.93 9.63
N LYS A 91 -8.11 -14.95 8.38
CA LYS A 91 -8.03 -16.13 7.50
C LYS A 91 -6.57 -16.54 7.22
N MET A 92 -5.66 -15.58 7.18
CA MET A 92 -4.22 -15.80 7.00
C MET A 92 -3.50 -16.20 8.30
N GLY A 93 -4.20 -16.23 9.44
CA GLY A 93 -3.61 -16.56 10.74
C GLY A 93 -2.74 -15.45 11.33
N VAL A 94 -2.87 -14.21 10.84
CA VAL A 94 -2.15 -13.05 11.37
C VAL A 94 -2.77 -12.65 12.71
N GLU A 95 -2.00 -12.75 13.79
CA GLU A 95 -2.46 -12.42 15.14
C GLU A 95 -2.51 -10.90 15.34
N LYS A 96 -1.40 -10.21 15.03
CA LYS A 96 -1.26 -8.75 15.09
C LYS A 96 -0.72 -8.19 13.78
N ALA A 97 -1.16 -6.99 13.44
CA ALA A 97 -0.70 -6.24 12.29
C ALA A 97 -0.28 -4.82 12.70
N VAL A 98 0.92 -4.41 12.29
CA VAL A 98 1.45 -3.06 12.53
C VAL A 98 1.07 -2.16 11.38
N ILE A 99 0.28 -1.12 11.67
CA ILE A 99 -0.19 -0.13 10.70
C ILE A 99 0.43 1.24 11.03
N PHE A 100 0.66 2.04 10.00
CA PHE A 100 1.34 3.33 10.11
C PHE A 100 0.92 4.23 8.95
N ASN A 101 0.97 5.53 9.18
CA ASN A 101 0.82 6.50 8.09
C ASN A 101 2.08 6.53 7.23
N LEU A 102 1.90 6.85 5.97
CA LEU A 102 3.00 7.23 5.08
C LEU A 102 2.95 8.76 4.91
N ASP A 103 4.04 9.36 4.44
CA ASP A 103 3.91 10.64 3.76
C ASP A 103 3.49 10.33 2.33
N GLU A 104 2.18 10.15 2.10
CA GLU A 104 1.68 9.91 0.75
C GLU A 104 1.68 11.20 -0.10
N GLU A 105 1.70 12.39 0.52
CA GLU A 105 1.54 13.65 -0.21
C GLU A 105 2.77 14.01 -1.02
N THR A 106 3.97 13.92 -0.46
CA THR A 106 5.22 14.20 -1.19
C THR A 106 5.39 13.31 -2.45
N PRO A 107 5.23 11.97 -2.37
CA PRO A 107 5.38 11.09 -3.52
C PRO A 107 4.14 11.01 -4.42
N SER A 108 2.91 11.13 -3.93
CA SER A 108 1.70 10.94 -4.75
C SER A 108 0.96 12.23 -5.08
N GLY A 109 1.20 13.29 -4.31
CA GLY A 109 0.40 14.52 -4.30
C GLY A 109 -1.09 14.27 -4.03
N ILE A 110 -1.42 13.14 -3.40
CA ILE A 110 -2.70 12.87 -2.77
C ILE A 110 -2.48 13.12 -1.29
N ALA A 111 -3.38 13.87 -0.66
CA ALA A 111 -3.31 14.08 0.78
C ALA A 111 -3.28 12.71 1.46
N GLY A 112 -2.23 12.51 2.25
CA GLY A 112 -2.05 11.29 2.99
C GLY A 112 -3.12 11.06 4.04
N LEU A 113 -3.19 9.83 4.54
CA LEU A 113 -4.08 9.52 5.64
C LEU A 113 -3.47 10.03 6.94
N PRO A 114 -4.17 10.89 7.71
CA PRO A 114 -3.59 11.48 8.91
C PRO A 114 -3.42 10.45 10.02
N ASN A 115 -2.52 10.71 10.97
CA ASN A 115 -2.35 9.86 12.16
C ASN A 115 -3.67 9.57 12.90
N ASP A 116 -4.61 10.53 12.93
CA ASP A 116 -5.93 10.35 13.54
C ASP A 116 -6.78 9.26 12.87
N TYR A 117 -6.63 9.07 11.56
CA TYR A 117 -7.29 7.99 10.82
C TYR A 117 -6.78 6.62 11.28
N TYR A 118 -5.46 6.46 11.39
CA TYR A 118 -4.86 5.22 11.90
C TYR A 118 -5.19 4.98 13.37
N ALA A 119 -5.21 6.03 14.19
CA ALA A 119 -5.61 5.95 15.59
C ALA A 119 -7.05 5.48 15.75
N GLU A 120 -7.96 5.92 14.87
CA GLU A 120 -9.35 5.44 14.82
C GLU A 120 -9.42 3.95 14.47
N ILE A 121 -8.66 3.48 13.46
CA ILE A 121 -8.60 2.05 13.12
C ILE A 121 -8.11 1.20 14.30
N VAL A 122 -7.06 1.63 15.00
CA VAL A 122 -6.56 0.94 16.20
C VAL A 122 -7.63 0.90 17.29
N ARG A 123 -8.40 1.99 17.48
CA ARG A 123 -9.50 2.03 18.46
C ARG A 123 -10.63 1.07 18.11
N GLN A 124 -10.93 0.88 16.83
CA GLN A 124 -11.98 -0.03 16.38
C GLN A 124 -11.56 -1.50 16.49
N PHE A 125 -10.28 -1.82 16.26
CA PHE A 125 -9.76 -3.19 16.31
C PHE A 125 -8.49 -3.31 17.17
N PRO A 126 -8.55 -3.01 18.49
CA PRO A 126 -7.37 -2.95 19.36
C PRO A 126 -6.69 -4.32 19.53
N ASP A 127 -7.45 -5.39 19.37
CA ASP A 127 -6.93 -6.76 19.40
C ASP A 127 -6.22 -7.16 18.11
N LYS A 128 -6.42 -6.43 17.01
CA LYS A 128 -5.78 -6.74 15.73
C LYS A 128 -4.61 -5.82 15.42
N PHE A 129 -4.79 -4.52 15.57
CA PHE A 129 -3.83 -3.54 15.08
C PHE A 129 -2.95 -2.95 16.18
N ILE A 130 -1.69 -2.70 15.82
CA ILE A 130 -0.74 -1.91 16.57
C ILE A 130 -0.41 -0.69 15.70
N GLY A 131 -0.68 0.52 16.18
CA GLY A 131 -0.36 1.74 15.46
C GLY A 131 1.09 2.16 15.69
N PHE A 132 1.78 2.56 14.63
CA PHE A 132 3.07 3.24 14.69
C PHE A 132 2.93 4.62 14.04
N ALA A 133 3.14 5.68 14.80
CA ALA A 133 2.99 7.05 14.29
C ALA A 133 4.24 7.45 13.51
N GLY A 134 4.04 7.86 12.25
CA GLY A 134 5.04 8.52 11.44
C GLY A 134 5.06 10.01 11.75
N ILE A 135 6.28 10.54 11.94
CA ILE A 135 6.56 11.96 12.04
C ILE A 135 7.71 12.22 11.07
N ASP A 136 7.43 12.93 9.98
CA ASP A 136 8.45 13.38 9.04
C ASP A 136 8.95 14.78 9.47
N PRO A 137 10.22 14.94 9.88
CA PRO A 137 10.76 16.18 10.44
C PRO A 137 11.11 17.27 9.41
#